data_AF-A0AAE3N3R8-F1
#
_entry.id   AF-A0AAE3N3R8-F1
#
_cell.length_a   1.000
_cell.length_b   1.000
_cell.length_c   1.000
_cell.angle_alpha   90.00
_cell.angle_beta   90.00
_cell.angle_gamma   90.00
#
_symmetry.space_group_name_H-M   'P 1'
#
loop_
_entity.id
_entity.type
_entity.pdbx_description
1 polymer ?
#
loop_
_entity_poly.entity_id
_entity_poly.type
_entity_poly.pdbx_seq_one_letter_code
_entity_poly.pdbx_strand_id
1 'polypeptide(L)'
;MRTVVQSLLLPLSLLILAGSVVMGVALIASRAQGGFFPGLGLALGILLLGAGNCLSCLLNTVIWGSGYRPRWLGALLAVQALPALLFAGWAASELWETRAENVASAQRGAILDAIASDDLPALLTAQAGCGERCTARTRAGDDLLAAADYGARNAARHLIGQGAVVGRGNWYGAQMSLRTCEGSYLPLLMALSVAVAREDEEMARLLLPVSDEAARSEALRTAAELDRLDFVRFLSAAGVPLNTREQGGTGERHLLVAAAGGAAMHVGGWLLEERPVPVGKADLQAATGALFRFMEETGVPRSLDFARMLVANGADIDAPFRDEPSFLDEAVRTGRKDVTTMLLSAGADASRLSADRTAALNTLRQEPDRPAYDRRTEGCVRVGG
;
A
#
# COMPACT_ATOMS: atom_id res chain seq x y z
N MET A 1 -50.26 -13.37 32.49
CA MET A 1 -48.89 -13.53 31.93
C MET A 1 -48.67 -14.87 31.25
N ARG A 2 -48.93 -16.04 31.88
CA ARG A 2 -48.67 -17.37 31.27
C ARG A 2 -49.33 -17.64 29.91
N THR A 3 -50.60 -17.26 29.74
CA THR A 3 -51.34 -17.41 28.48
C THR A 3 -50.81 -16.52 27.37
N VAL A 4 -50.45 -15.28 27.68
CA VAL A 4 -49.89 -14.31 26.72
C VAL A 4 -48.53 -14.76 26.19
N VAL A 5 -47.67 -15.32 27.06
CA VAL A 5 -46.36 -15.89 26.66
C VAL A 5 -46.55 -17.04 25.67
N GLN A 6 -47.52 -17.90 25.89
CA GLN A 6 -47.80 -19.05 25.02
C GLN A 6 -48.37 -18.61 23.66
N SER A 7 -49.34 -17.69 23.65
CA SER A 7 -50.00 -17.23 22.42
C SER A 7 -49.08 -16.46 21.47
N LEU A 8 -47.99 -15.87 21.97
CA LEU A 8 -47.03 -15.10 21.18
C LEU A 8 -45.77 -15.89 20.80
N LEU A 9 -45.17 -16.62 21.76
CA LEU A 9 -43.88 -17.27 21.52
C LEU A 9 -43.99 -18.56 20.70
N LEU A 10 -45.10 -19.29 20.79
CA LEU A 10 -45.32 -20.52 20.05
C LEU A 10 -45.39 -20.29 18.52
N PRO A 11 -46.22 -19.36 17.99
CA PRO A 11 -46.22 -19.06 16.56
C PRO A 11 -44.90 -18.44 16.11
N LEU A 12 -44.27 -17.60 16.93
CA LEU A 12 -42.96 -17.01 16.63
C LEU A 12 -41.87 -18.09 16.48
N SER A 13 -41.80 -19.05 17.40
CA SER A 13 -40.87 -20.18 17.35
C SER A 13 -41.06 -21.01 16.07
N LEU A 14 -42.31 -21.28 15.69
CA LEU A 14 -42.63 -22.01 14.47
C LEU A 14 -42.21 -21.24 13.22
N LEU A 15 -42.50 -19.93 13.16
CA LEU A 15 -42.12 -19.08 12.03
C LEU A 15 -40.61 -18.98 11.86
N ILE A 16 -39.86 -18.83 12.96
CA ILE A 16 -38.39 -18.79 12.96
C ILE A 16 -37.82 -20.12 12.45
N LEU A 17 -38.31 -21.25 12.96
CA LEU A 17 -37.84 -22.57 12.54
C LEU A 17 -38.18 -22.85 11.07
N ALA A 18 -39.42 -22.62 10.66
CA ALA A 18 -39.85 -22.85 9.29
C ALA A 18 -39.12 -21.92 8.30
N GLY A 19 -39.01 -20.64 8.62
CA GLY A 19 -38.33 -19.65 7.78
C GLY A 19 -36.84 -19.97 7.63
N SER A 20 -36.16 -20.32 8.72
CA SER A 20 -34.75 -20.71 8.68
C SER A 20 -34.50 -22.00 7.90
N VAL A 21 -35.39 -22.99 8.00
CA VAL A 21 -35.31 -24.22 7.19
C VAL A 21 -35.50 -23.92 5.71
N VAL A 22 -36.55 -23.20 5.33
CA VAL A 22 -36.86 -22.90 3.93
C VAL A 22 -35.73 -22.10 3.29
N MET A 23 -35.32 -21.01 3.93
CA MET A 23 -34.29 -20.12 3.39
C MET A 23 -32.90 -20.75 3.48
N GLY A 24 -32.59 -21.46 4.57
CA GLY A 24 -31.30 -22.12 4.77
C GLY A 24 -31.06 -23.22 3.74
N VAL A 25 -32.07 -24.07 3.49
CA VAL A 25 -32.00 -25.10 2.45
C VAL A 25 -31.90 -24.46 1.06
N ALA A 26 -32.65 -23.38 0.79
CA ALA A 26 -32.56 -22.67 -0.49
C ALA A 26 -31.17 -22.08 -0.75
N LEU A 27 -30.50 -21.54 0.29
CA LEU A 27 -29.13 -21.03 0.20
C LEU A 27 -28.12 -22.14 -0.08
N ILE A 28 -28.24 -23.29 0.60
CA ILE A 28 -27.37 -24.45 0.37
C ILE A 28 -27.55 -24.99 -1.06
N ALA A 29 -28.80 -25.06 -1.53
CA ALA A 29 -29.16 -25.56 -2.86
C ALA A 29 -28.87 -24.56 -3.99
N SER A 30 -28.52 -23.30 -3.67
CA SER A 30 -28.23 -22.28 -4.67
C SER A 30 -26.97 -22.65 -5.47
N ARG A 31 -27.02 -22.44 -6.80
CA ARG A 31 -25.92 -22.74 -7.72
C ARG A 31 -24.72 -21.77 -7.61
N ALA A 32 -24.80 -20.78 -6.72
CA ALA A 32 -23.76 -19.77 -6.49
C ALA A 32 -22.57 -20.28 -5.65
N GLN A 33 -22.22 -21.57 -5.78
CA GLN A 33 -21.08 -22.18 -5.10
C GLN A 33 -19.74 -21.93 -5.83
N GLY A 34 -19.79 -21.36 -7.05
CA GLY A 34 -18.61 -20.93 -7.82
C GLY A 34 -18.59 -19.41 -8.04
N GLY A 35 -17.43 -18.79 -7.82
CA GLY A 35 -17.21 -17.35 -7.92
C GLY A 35 -16.09 -16.88 -6.99
N PHE A 36 -16.03 -15.57 -6.71
CA PHE A 36 -15.01 -14.96 -5.85
C PHE A 36 -15.05 -15.48 -4.39
N PHE A 37 -16.19 -16.02 -3.94
CA PHE A 37 -16.36 -16.64 -2.61
C PHE A 37 -16.94 -18.06 -2.74
N PRO A 38 -16.11 -19.07 -3.05
CA PRO A 38 -16.54 -20.46 -3.14
C PRO A 38 -17.20 -20.93 -1.83
N GLY A 39 -18.33 -21.62 -1.92
CA GLY A 39 -19.02 -22.19 -0.75
C GLY A 39 -19.82 -21.21 0.12
N LEU A 40 -19.95 -19.93 -0.27
CA LEU A 40 -20.69 -18.92 0.50
C LEU A 40 -22.15 -19.32 0.78
N GLY A 41 -22.87 -19.86 -0.22
CA GLY A 41 -24.26 -20.32 -0.04
C GLY A 41 -24.41 -21.46 0.98
N LEU A 42 -23.45 -22.38 1.00
CA LEU A 42 -23.39 -23.45 2.01
C LEU A 42 -23.17 -22.87 3.42
N ALA A 43 -22.20 -21.96 3.56
CA ALA A 43 -21.89 -21.31 4.84
C ALA A 43 -23.11 -20.53 5.39
N LEU A 44 -23.68 -19.63 4.58
CA LEU A 44 -24.86 -18.84 4.98
C LEU A 44 -26.07 -19.72 5.30
N GLY A 45 -26.26 -20.80 4.56
CA GLY A 45 -27.34 -21.74 4.80
C GLY A 45 -27.18 -22.51 6.11
N ILE A 46 -25.99 -23.02 6.43
CA ILE A 46 -25.68 -23.67 7.72
C ILE A 46 -25.88 -22.69 8.87
N LEU A 47 -25.42 -21.45 8.73
CA LEU A 47 -25.60 -20.39 9.74
C LEU A 47 -27.08 -20.14 10.03
N LEU A 48 -27.90 -20.05 8.98
CA LEU A 48 -29.32 -19.74 9.13
C LEU A 48 -30.08 -20.90 9.80
N LEU A 49 -29.79 -22.15 9.40
CA LEU A 49 -30.35 -23.35 10.02
C LEU A 49 -29.98 -23.44 11.50
N GLY A 50 -28.71 -23.25 11.83
CA GLY A 50 -28.21 -23.33 13.20
C GLY A 50 -28.75 -22.24 14.10
N ALA A 51 -28.75 -20.98 13.63
CA ALA A 51 -29.30 -19.85 14.38
C ALA A 51 -30.81 -19.97 14.58
N GLY A 52 -31.55 -20.37 13.54
CA GLY A 52 -32.99 -20.60 13.61
C GLY A 52 -33.38 -21.72 14.56
N ASN A 53 -32.67 -22.85 14.52
CA ASN A 53 -32.87 -23.95 15.48
C ASN A 53 -32.54 -23.52 16.91
N CYS A 54 -31.44 -22.79 17.14
CA CYS A 54 -31.08 -22.28 18.47
C CYS A 54 -32.17 -21.36 19.03
N LEU A 55 -32.63 -20.39 18.24
CA LEU A 55 -33.63 -19.42 18.67
C LEU A 55 -34.99 -20.08 18.90
N SER A 56 -35.41 -21.00 18.02
CA SER A 56 -36.63 -21.80 18.22
C SER A 56 -36.53 -22.67 19.48
N CYS A 57 -35.40 -23.35 19.69
CA CYS A 57 -35.16 -24.17 20.88
C CYS A 57 -35.23 -23.34 22.18
N LEU A 58 -34.66 -22.13 22.17
CA LEU A 58 -34.69 -21.20 23.30
C LEU A 58 -36.12 -20.72 23.62
N LEU A 59 -36.89 -20.36 22.59
CA LEU A 59 -38.31 -20.00 22.77
C LEU A 59 -39.12 -21.17 23.32
N ASN A 60 -38.91 -22.37 22.80
CA ASN A 60 -39.60 -23.58 23.23
C ASN A 60 -39.26 -23.96 24.68
N THR A 61 -38.03 -23.71 25.14
CA THR A 61 -37.62 -23.93 26.55
C THR A 61 -38.28 -22.93 27.50
N VAL A 62 -38.40 -21.66 27.11
CA VAL A 62 -39.15 -20.64 27.88
C VAL A 62 -40.63 -21.03 28.00
N ILE A 63 -41.24 -21.51 26.90
CA ILE A 63 -42.62 -22.00 26.90
C ILE A 63 -42.78 -23.20 27.84
N TRP A 64 -41.86 -24.17 27.78
CA TRP A 64 -41.85 -25.33 28.69
C TRP A 64 -41.70 -24.93 30.16
N GLY A 65 -40.87 -23.93 30.45
CA GLY A 65 -40.66 -23.34 31.77
C GLY A 65 -41.89 -22.60 32.32
N SER A 66 -42.76 -22.08 31.45
CA SER A 66 -44.02 -21.43 31.85
C SER A 66 -45.09 -22.38 32.43
N GLY A 67 -44.85 -23.69 32.34
CA GLY A 67 -45.76 -24.75 32.77
C GLY A 67 -46.51 -25.45 31.62
N TYR A 68 -46.31 -25.03 30.36
CA TYR A 68 -46.89 -25.69 29.18
C TYR A 68 -46.01 -26.86 28.74
N ARG A 69 -46.38 -28.10 29.12
CA ARG A 69 -45.54 -29.29 28.93
C ARG A 69 -46.23 -30.45 28.20
N PRO A 70 -46.75 -30.24 26.98
CA PRO A 70 -47.29 -31.34 26.20
C PRO A 70 -46.16 -32.25 25.71
N ARG A 71 -46.46 -33.55 25.54
CA ARG A 71 -45.45 -34.58 25.17
C ARG A 71 -44.71 -34.25 23.87
N TRP A 72 -45.41 -33.67 22.89
CA TRP A 72 -44.82 -33.29 21.60
C TRP A 72 -43.75 -32.20 21.74
N LEU A 73 -43.94 -31.26 22.66
CA LEU A 73 -42.97 -30.18 22.88
C LEU A 73 -41.71 -30.71 23.55
N GLY A 74 -41.85 -31.71 24.43
CA GLY A 74 -40.72 -32.39 25.06
C GLY A 74 -39.89 -33.18 24.04
N ALA A 75 -40.55 -33.88 23.12
CA ALA A 75 -39.88 -34.58 22.03
C ALA A 75 -39.17 -33.61 21.06
N LEU A 76 -39.83 -32.50 20.71
CA LEU A 76 -39.24 -31.45 19.87
C LEU A 76 -37.98 -30.86 20.52
N LEU A 77 -38.06 -30.49 21.79
CA LEU A 77 -36.91 -29.97 22.54
C LEU A 77 -35.74 -30.97 22.59
N ALA A 78 -36.03 -32.26 22.77
CA ALA A 78 -34.98 -33.29 22.75
C ALA A 78 -34.27 -33.38 21.39
N VAL A 79 -35.00 -33.25 20.27
CA VAL A 79 -34.44 -33.24 18.91
C VAL A 79 -33.66 -31.95 18.64
N GLN A 80 -34.17 -30.80 19.09
CA GLN A 80 -33.53 -29.49 18.86
C GLN A 80 -32.27 -29.26 19.69
N ALA A 81 -32.20 -29.88 20.88
CA ALA A 81 -31.17 -29.57 21.88
C ALA A 81 -29.74 -29.82 21.40
N LEU A 82 -29.45 -30.99 20.81
CA LEU A 82 -28.07 -31.32 20.41
C LEU A 82 -27.56 -30.40 19.29
N PRO A 83 -28.28 -30.20 18.16
CA PRO A 83 -27.84 -29.25 17.13
C PRO A 83 -27.78 -27.81 17.64
N ALA A 84 -28.69 -27.42 18.55
CA ALA A 84 -28.65 -26.10 19.15
C ALA A 84 -27.40 -25.89 20.03
N LEU A 85 -27.04 -26.87 20.85
CA LEU A 85 -25.83 -26.80 21.68
C LEU A 85 -24.55 -26.77 20.85
N LEU A 86 -24.47 -27.58 19.79
CA LEU A 86 -23.32 -27.57 18.89
C LEU A 86 -23.16 -26.21 18.19
N PHE A 87 -24.26 -25.66 17.66
CA PHE A 87 -24.22 -24.35 17.01
C PHE A 87 -23.91 -23.23 18.01
N ALA A 88 -24.52 -23.24 19.20
CA ALA A 88 -24.26 -22.25 20.23
C ALA A 88 -22.80 -22.31 20.72
N GLY A 89 -22.21 -23.50 20.86
CA GLY A 89 -20.80 -23.68 21.19
C GLY A 89 -19.87 -23.13 20.10
N TRP A 90 -20.15 -23.45 18.84
CA TRP A 90 -19.40 -22.90 17.70
C TRP A 90 -19.55 -21.37 17.59
N ALA A 91 -20.76 -20.84 17.71
CA ALA A 91 -21.00 -19.40 17.67
C ALA A 91 -20.30 -18.67 18.84
N ALA A 92 -20.28 -19.28 20.03
CA ALA A 92 -19.54 -18.76 21.17
C ALA A 92 -18.02 -18.78 20.94
N SER A 93 -17.47 -19.82 20.30
CA SER A 93 -16.04 -19.84 19.95
C SER A 93 -15.69 -18.78 18.91
N GLU A 94 -16.51 -18.55 17.89
CA GLU A 94 -16.26 -17.49 16.90
C GLU A 94 -16.36 -16.08 17.51
N LEU A 95 -17.33 -15.85 18.40
CA LEU A 95 -17.44 -14.60 19.14
C LEU A 95 -16.23 -14.38 20.06
N TRP A 96 -15.72 -15.45 20.67
CA TRP A 96 -14.50 -15.40 21.48
C TRP A 96 -13.27 -15.05 20.62
N GLU A 97 -13.10 -15.73 19.49
CA GLU A 97 -12.03 -15.44 18.53
C GLU A 97 -12.09 -13.98 18.06
N THR A 98 -13.25 -13.53 17.60
CA THR A 98 -13.48 -12.13 17.17
C THR A 98 -13.14 -11.14 18.28
N ARG A 99 -13.57 -11.41 19.52
CA ARG A 99 -13.25 -10.55 20.67
C ARG A 99 -11.75 -10.54 20.94
N ALA A 100 -11.09 -11.69 20.91
CA ALA A 100 -9.65 -11.79 21.13
C ALA A 100 -8.87 -11.04 20.04
N GLU A 101 -9.32 -11.09 18.79
CA GLU A 101 -8.76 -10.30 17.69
C GLU A 101 -8.97 -8.80 17.87
N ASN A 102 -10.16 -8.37 18.31
CA ASN A 102 -10.44 -6.96 18.60
C ASN A 102 -9.56 -6.42 19.72
N VAL A 103 -9.36 -7.20 20.79
CA VAL A 103 -8.45 -6.84 21.89
C VAL A 103 -7.01 -6.74 21.38
N ALA A 104 -6.53 -7.72 20.62
CA ALA A 104 -5.19 -7.68 20.04
C ALA A 104 -5.02 -6.50 19.07
N SER A 105 -6.06 -6.14 18.31
CA SER A 105 -6.03 -4.97 17.44
C SER A 105 -5.98 -3.66 18.20
N ALA A 106 -6.75 -3.54 19.30
CA ALA A 106 -6.70 -2.36 20.17
C ALA A 106 -5.34 -2.22 20.86
N GLN A 107 -4.73 -3.32 21.30
CA GLN A 107 -3.37 -3.32 21.86
C GLN A 107 -2.33 -2.83 20.84
N ARG A 108 -2.41 -3.28 19.58
CA ARG A 108 -1.53 -2.78 18.51
C ARG A 108 -1.79 -1.30 18.19
N GLY A 109 -3.05 -0.87 18.21
CA GLY A 109 -3.41 0.54 18.08
C GLY A 109 -2.70 1.40 19.14
N ALA A 110 -2.72 0.97 20.40
CA ALA A 110 -2.04 1.67 21.48
C ALA A 110 -0.51 1.74 21.30
N ILE A 111 0.12 0.69 20.75
CA ILE A 111 1.55 0.71 20.40
C ILE A 111 1.80 1.76 19.31
N LEU A 112 1.01 1.76 18.24
CA LEU A 112 1.15 2.71 17.14
C LEU A 112 0.88 4.16 17.59
N ASP A 113 -0.12 4.40 18.44
CA ASP A 113 -0.42 5.72 19.00
C ASP A 113 0.74 6.23 19.87
N ALA A 114 1.36 5.36 20.66
CA ALA A 114 2.54 5.69 21.45
C ALA A 114 3.77 6.00 20.58
N ILE A 115 3.96 5.25 19.49
CA ILE A 115 5.00 5.56 18.49
C ILE A 115 4.71 6.91 17.83
N ALA A 116 3.48 7.14 17.36
CA ALA A 116 3.10 8.36 16.66
C ALA A 116 3.27 9.63 17.51
N SER A 117 3.13 9.51 18.84
CA SER A 117 3.37 10.59 19.80
C SER A 117 4.81 10.67 20.32
N ASP A 118 5.71 9.77 19.89
CA ASP A 118 7.08 9.59 20.37
C ASP A 118 7.19 9.46 21.91
N ASP A 119 6.16 8.89 22.56
CA ASP A 119 6.07 8.71 24.01
C ASP A 119 6.62 7.32 24.39
N LEU A 120 7.91 7.29 24.77
CA LEU A 120 8.59 6.06 25.17
C LEU A 120 7.94 5.38 26.40
N PRO A 121 7.61 6.08 27.51
CA PRO A 121 6.85 5.50 28.61
C PRO A 121 5.52 4.85 28.18
N ALA A 122 4.74 5.51 27.33
CA ALA A 122 3.49 4.95 26.81
C ALA A 122 3.75 3.72 25.94
N LEU A 123 4.80 3.76 25.11
CA LEU A 123 5.21 2.64 24.26
C LEU A 123 5.58 1.41 25.10
N LEU A 124 6.41 1.59 26.13
CA LEU A 124 6.79 0.52 27.05
C LEU A 124 5.57 -0.09 27.76
N THR A 125 4.63 0.76 28.17
CA THR A 125 3.38 0.32 28.81
C THR A 125 2.51 -0.47 27.83
N ALA A 126 2.36 0.00 26.60
CA ALA A 126 1.60 -0.66 25.54
C ALA A 126 2.23 -2.01 25.14
N GLN A 127 3.56 -2.07 25.00
CA GLN A 127 4.31 -3.30 24.75
C GLN A 127 4.16 -4.30 25.90
N ALA A 128 4.24 -3.86 27.16
CA ALA A 128 4.05 -4.74 28.32
C ALA A 128 2.61 -5.27 28.42
N GLY A 129 1.62 -4.51 27.95
CA GLY A 129 0.21 -4.92 27.88
C GLY A 129 -0.15 -5.78 26.67
N CYS A 130 0.77 -5.99 25.73
CA CYS A 130 0.55 -6.75 24.51
C CYS A 130 0.53 -8.26 24.80
N GLY A 131 -0.62 -8.90 24.61
CA GLY A 131 -0.76 -10.35 24.81
C GLY A 131 -0.10 -11.17 23.70
N GLU A 132 -0.18 -12.50 23.77
CA GLU A 132 0.41 -13.41 22.77
C GLU A 132 -0.06 -13.12 21.34
N ARG A 133 -1.37 -12.90 21.15
CA ARG A 133 -1.95 -12.59 19.83
C ARG A 133 -1.51 -11.24 19.27
N CYS A 134 -1.34 -10.26 20.15
CA CYS A 134 -0.78 -8.96 19.78
C CYS A 134 0.68 -9.14 19.34
N THR A 135 1.48 -9.82 20.17
CA THR A 135 2.92 -10.06 19.94
C THR A 135 3.16 -10.84 18.63
N ALA A 136 2.34 -11.85 18.34
CA ALA A 136 2.44 -12.63 17.11
C ALA A 136 2.21 -11.81 15.82
N ARG A 137 1.58 -10.64 15.94
CA ARG A 137 1.26 -9.73 14.83
C ARG A 137 2.05 -8.41 14.87
N THR A 138 2.83 -8.16 15.91
CA THR A 138 3.77 -7.02 15.97
C THR A 138 5.11 -7.43 15.38
N ARG A 139 5.68 -6.58 14.55
CA ARG A 139 7.01 -6.79 13.98
C ARG A 139 7.82 -5.54 14.20
N ALA A 140 9.02 -5.71 14.74
CA ALA A 140 9.91 -4.59 15.05
C ALA A 140 10.22 -3.73 13.82
N GLY A 141 10.26 -4.32 12.62
CA GLY A 141 10.44 -3.56 11.37
C GLY A 141 9.23 -2.69 10.98
N ASP A 142 8.01 -3.14 11.27
CA ASP A 142 6.78 -2.40 10.98
C ASP A 142 6.64 -1.22 11.95
N ASP A 143 6.93 -1.46 13.23
CA ASP A 143 6.96 -0.43 14.28
C ASP A 143 8.08 0.61 14.01
N LEU A 144 9.24 0.16 13.54
CA LEU A 144 10.36 1.05 13.17
C LEU A 144 10.04 1.88 11.92
N LEU A 145 9.31 1.30 10.95
CA LEU A 145 8.80 2.05 9.80
C LEU A 145 7.79 3.11 10.23
N ALA A 146 6.85 2.77 11.11
CA ALA A 146 5.91 3.73 11.68
C ALA A 146 6.65 4.85 12.43
N ALA A 147 7.67 4.51 13.21
CA ALA A 147 8.50 5.49 13.89
C ALA A 147 9.22 6.43 12.91
N ALA A 148 9.70 5.92 11.78
CA ALA A 148 10.29 6.74 10.72
C ALA A 148 9.27 7.68 10.05
N ASP A 149 8.05 7.22 9.77
CA ASP A 149 7.01 8.04 9.14
C ASP A 149 6.49 9.16 10.05
N TYR A 150 6.35 8.89 11.35
CA TYR A 150 5.94 9.88 12.35
C TYR A 150 7.09 10.76 12.87
N GLY A 151 8.35 10.48 12.51
CA GLY A 151 9.51 11.19 13.06
C GLY A 151 9.78 10.89 14.55
N ALA A 152 9.36 9.72 15.03
CA ALA A 152 9.41 9.31 16.43
C ALA A 152 10.79 8.74 16.82
N ARG A 153 11.74 9.65 17.09
CA ARG A 153 13.16 9.32 17.29
C ARG A 153 13.42 8.54 18.58
N ASN A 154 12.68 8.80 19.65
CA ASN A 154 12.84 8.07 20.91
C ASN A 154 12.32 6.64 20.78
N ALA A 155 11.15 6.47 20.16
CA ALA A 155 10.62 5.16 19.81
C ALA A 155 11.58 4.38 18.90
N ALA A 156 12.11 5.02 17.85
CA ALA A 156 13.07 4.38 16.93
C ALA A 156 14.34 3.91 17.65
N ARG A 157 14.93 4.73 18.54
CA ARG A 157 16.12 4.33 19.33
C ARG A 157 15.84 3.11 20.20
N HIS A 158 14.68 3.08 20.85
CA HIS A 158 14.28 1.94 21.68
C HIS A 158 14.12 0.67 20.85
N LEU A 159 13.41 0.74 19.71
CA LEU A 159 13.21 -0.38 18.80
C LEU A 159 14.54 -0.91 18.23
N ILE A 160 15.45 -0.01 17.85
CA ILE A 160 16.82 -0.36 17.44
C ILE A 160 17.57 -1.07 18.57
N GLY A 161 17.45 -0.58 19.81
CA GLY A 161 18.02 -1.21 21.00
C GLY A 161 17.50 -2.63 21.26
N GLN A 162 16.28 -2.94 20.79
CA GLN A 162 15.70 -4.28 20.81
C GLN A 162 16.14 -5.17 19.63
N GLY A 163 16.99 -4.67 18.74
CA GLY A 163 17.49 -5.40 17.58
C GLY A 163 16.66 -5.22 16.31
N ALA A 164 15.81 -4.18 16.23
CA ALA A 164 15.14 -3.83 14.99
C ALA A 164 16.16 -3.46 13.90
N VAL A 165 15.95 -4.00 12.69
CA VAL A 165 16.78 -3.77 11.51
C VAL A 165 15.93 -3.30 10.34
N VAL A 166 16.53 -2.57 9.40
CA VAL A 166 15.87 -2.12 8.16
C VAL A 166 16.41 -2.96 7.00
N GLY A 167 15.58 -3.73 6.31
CA GLY A 167 16.07 -4.57 5.23
C GLY A 167 15.02 -5.47 4.58
N ARG A 168 15.44 -6.24 3.57
CA ARG A 168 14.58 -7.11 2.73
C ARG A 168 13.95 -8.30 3.48
N GLY A 169 14.22 -8.47 4.76
CA GLY A 169 13.77 -9.59 5.58
C GLY A 169 12.24 -9.74 5.70
N ASN A 170 11.42 -8.81 5.20
CA ASN A 170 9.95 -8.83 5.33
C ASN A 170 9.23 -8.15 4.14
N TRP A 171 9.21 -8.81 2.97
CA TRP A 171 8.65 -8.32 1.68
C TRP A 171 7.18 -7.82 1.67
N TYR A 172 6.42 -7.97 2.76
CA TYR A 172 5.01 -7.57 2.81
C TYR A 172 4.62 -6.64 3.97
N GLY A 173 5.51 -6.37 4.95
CA GLY A 173 5.13 -5.66 6.20
C GLY A 173 5.92 -4.38 6.49
N ALA A 174 7.22 -4.36 6.20
CA ALA A 174 8.11 -3.25 6.60
C ALA A 174 8.34 -2.26 5.45
N GLN A 175 7.30 -1.99 4.66
CA GLN A 175 7.33 -1.05 3.54
C GLN A 175 6.03 -0.26 3.49
N MET A 176 6.11 1.01 3.08
CA MET A 176 4.95 1.85 2.80
C MET A 176 5.11 2.55 1.46
N SER A 177 4.00 3.04 0.91
CA SER A 177 4.07 3.83 -0.31
C SER A 177 3.67 5.27 -0.03
N LEU A 178 4.50 6.20 -0.51
CA LEU A 178 4.24 7.63 -0.42
C LEU A 178 3.88 8.20 -1.79
N ARG A 179 3.40 9.44 -1.80
CA ARG A 179 3.12 10.20 -3.01
C ARG A 179 3.77 11.57 -2.90
N THR A 180 4.38 12.03 -3.98
CA THR A 180 4.89 13.41 -4.04
C THR A 180 3.74 14.39 -4.24
N CYS A 181 3.93 15.64 -3.84
CA CYS A 181 2.90 16.68 -4.00
C CYS A 181 2.58 17.01 -5.46
N GLU A 182 3.49 16.65 -6.37
CA GLU A 182 3.33 16.73 -7.83
C GLU A 182 2.69 15.47 -8.45
N GLY A 183 2.34 14.46 -7.63
CA GLY A 183 1.53 13.32 -8.05
C GLY A 183 2.28 12.01 -8.31
N SER A 184 3.62 12.01 -8.29
CA SER A 184 4.47 10.82 -8.46
C SER A 184 4.25 9.80 -7.34
N TYR A 185 4.23 8.52 -7.69
CA TYR A 185 4.10 7.44 -6.71
C TYR A 185 5.48 6.91 -6.30
N LEU A 186 5.72 6.79 -4.99
CA LEU A 186 6.95 6.25 -4.41
C LEU A 186 6.62 4.91 -3.74
N PRO A 187 6.71 3.78 -4.47
CA PRO A 187 6.33 2.48 -3.94
C PRO A 187 7.37 1.91 -2.99
N LEU A 188 6.89 1.12 -2.02
CA LEU A 188 7.68 0.13 -1.27
C LEU A 188 8.85 0.73 -0.46
N LEU A 189 8.68 1.93 0.07
CA LEU A 189 9.67 2.61 0.90
C LEU A 189 9.86 1.92 2.25
N MET A 190 11.10 1.54 2.55
CA MET A 190 11.55 1.11 3.87
C MET A 190 11.80 2.29 4.82
N ALA A 191 11.99 2.01 6.12
CA ALA A 191 12.13 3.06 7.15
C ALA A 191 13.19 4.11 6.82
N LEU A 192 14.37 3.70 6.31
CA LEU A 192 15.44 4.63 5.94
C LEU A 192 15.03 5.53 4.75
N SER A 193 14.36 4.98 3.73
CA SER A 193 13.93 5.77 2.57
C SER A 193 12.72 6.66 2.90
N VAL A 194 11.89 6.28 3.87
CA VAL A 194 10.87 7.16 4.46
C VAL A 194 11.52 8.34 5.19
N ALA A 195 12.52 8.10 6.04
CA ALA A 195 13.24 9.18 6.71
C ALA A 195 13.87 10.16 5.71
N VAL A 196 14.47 9.66 4.63
CA VAL A 196 14.96 10.47 3.50
C VAL A 196 13.83 11.26 2.83
N ALA A 197 12.71 10.61 2.54
CA ALA A 197 11.57 11.25 1.88
C ALA A 197 10.92 12.35 2.74
N ARG A 198 10.92 12.18 4.07
CA ARG A 198 10.42 13.16 5.05
C ARG A 198 11.47 14.21 5.45
N GLU A 199 12.68 14.16 4.87
CA GLU A 199 13.80 15.04 5.20
C GLU A 199 14.26 14.97 6.67
N ASP A 200 14.02 13.85 7.35
CA ASP A 200 14.45 13.66 8.74
C ASP A 200 15.88 13.09 8.78
N GLU A 201 16.87 13.98 8.71
CA GLU A 201 18.29 13.61 8.70
C GLU A 201 18.70 12.86 9.97
N GLU A 202 18.18 13.27 11.13
CA GLU A 202 18.49 12.64 12.41
C GLU A 202 17.91 11.22 12.48
N MET A 203 16.69 11.01 11.99
CA MET A 203 16.15 9.66 11.85
C MET A 203 16.97 8.82 10.86
N ALA A 204 17.35 9.39 9.72
CA ALA A 204 18.19 8.67 8.75
C ALA A 204 19.56 8.28 9.34
N ARG A 205 20.18 9.13 10.15
CA ARG A 205 21.41 8.83 10.90
C ARG A 205 21.23 7.66 11.89
N LEU A 206 20.08 7.58 12.56
CA LEU A 206 19.75 6.46 13.46
C LEU A 206 19.54 5.15 12.70
N LEU A 207 18.86 5.20 11.56
CA LEU A 207 18.47 4.01 10.79
C LEU A 207 19.62 3.45 9.94
N LEU A 208 20.55 4.29 9.48
CA LEU A 208 21.60 3.90 8.55
C LEU A 208 22.48 2.72 9.03
N PRO A 209 22.96 2.69 10.29
CA PRO A 209 23.80 1.59 10.79
C PRO A 209 23.07 0.25 10.90
N VAL A 210 21.75 0.27 11.07
CA VAL A 210 20.90 -0.92 11.18
C VAL A 210 20.22 -1.30 9.86
N SER A 211 20.56 -0.61 8.78
CA SER A 211 20.02 -0.85 7.44
C SER A 211 20.90 -1.81 6.66
N ASP A 212 20.32 -2.80 5.97
CA ASP A 212 21.04 -3.67 5.03
C ASP A 212 21.43 -2.94 3.73
N GLU A 213 22.16 -3.62 2.85
CA GLU A 213 22.60 -3.03 1.57
C GLU A 213 21.43 -2.60 0.68
N ALA A 214 20.35 -3.38 0.66
CA ALA A 214 19.18 -3.08 -0.15
C ALA A 214 18.44 -1.84 0.36
N ALA A 215 18.27 -1.70 1.68
CA ALA A 215 17.67 -0.53 2.31
C ALA A 215 18.50 0.74 2.06
N ARG A 216 19.82 0.65 2.15
CA ARG A 216 20.72 1.78 1.85
C ARG A 216 20.67 2.18 0.37
N SER A 217 20.69 1.20 -0.53
CA SER A 217 20.57 1.44 -1.97
C SER A 217 19.23 2.05 -2.36
N GLU A 218 18.13 1.60 -1.75
CA GLU A 218 16.81 2.15 -1.98
C GLU A 218 16.73 3.60 -1.47
N ALA A 219 17.21 3.86 -0.26
CA ALA A 219 17.24 5.20 0.32
C ALA A 219 18.04 6.19 -0.53
N LEU A 220 19.17 5.76 -1.10
CA LEU A 220 19.96 6.59 -2.02
C LEU A 220 19.19 6.89 -3.32
N ARG A 221 18.50 5.89 -3.89
CA ARG A 221 17.64 6.09 -5.07
C ARG A 221 16.50 7.07 -4.76
N THR A 222 15.84 6.91 -3.62
CA THR A 222 14.77 7.82 -3.16
C THR A 222 15.29 9.24 -2.96
N ALA A 223 16.49 9.41 -2.38
CA ALA A 223 17.12 10.72 -2.24
C ALA A 223 17.35 11.38 -3.62
N ALA A 224 17.83 10.61 -4.60
CA ALA A 224 18.05 11.12 -5.96
C ALA A 224 16.74 11.46 -6.68
N GLU A 225 15.71 10.63 -6.59
CA GLU A 225 14.38 10.90 -7.18
C GLU A 225 13.71 12.14 -6.58
N LEU A 226 13.90 12.38 -5.28
CA LEU A 226 13.31 13.51 -4.56
C LEU A 226 14.18 14.77 -4.56
N ASP A 227 15.24 14.79 -5.35
CA ASP A 227 16.18 15.91 -5.47
C ASP A 227 16.84 16.33 -4.14
N ARG A 228 17.15 15.35 -3.29
CA ARG A 228 17.73 15.54 -1.95
C ARG A 228 19.25 15.39 -2.00
N LEU A 229 19.94 16.34 -2.62
CA LEU A 229 21.40 16.30 -2.80
C LEU A 229 22.15 16.16 -1.46
N ASP A 230 21.66 16.78 -0.39
CA ASP A 230 22.27 16.67 0.94
C ASP A 230 22.22 15.23 1.47
N PHE A 231 21.10 14.53 1.28
CA PHE A 231 20.99 13.11 1.64
C PHE A 231 21.83 12.21 0.72
N VAL A 232 21.93 12.51 -0.57
CA VAL A 232 22.83 11.80 -1.49
C VAL A 232 24.28 11.91 -1.00
N ARG A 233 24.72 13.11 -0.60
CA ARG A 233 26.05 13.36 -0.05
C ARG A 233 26.26 12.69 1.30
N PHE A 234 25.29 12.78 2.21
CA PHE A 234 25.30 12.12 3.51
C PHE A 234 25.47 10.59 3.38
N LEU A 235 24.64 9.95 2.54
CA LEU A 235 24.69 8.51 2.30
C LEU A 235 26.01 8.09 1.64
N SER A 236 26.49 8.87 0.66
CA SER A 236 27.79 8.65 0.01
C SER A 236 28.96 8.74 1.01
N ALA A 237 28.95 9.75 1.88
CA ALA A 237 29.97 9.93 2.93
C ALA A 237 29.98 8.78 3.95
N ALA A 238 28.83 8.14 4.16
CA ALA A 238 28.72 6.92 4.96
C ALA A 238 29.10 5.63 4.21
N GLY A 239 29.59 5.73 2.97
CA GLY A 239 30.08 4.61 2.17
C GLY A 239 28.99 3.89 1.37
N VAL A 240 27.79 4.45 1.23
CA VAL A 240 26.77 3.88 0.33
C VAL A 240 27.21 4.12 -1.13
N PRO A 241 27.38 3.05 -1.95
CA PRO A 241 27.85 3.21 -3.32
C PRO A 241 26.88 4.03 -4.17
N LEU A 242 27.40 5.07 -4.83
CA LEU A 242 26.64 5.88 -5.80
C LEU A 242 26.25 5.10 -7.07
N ASN A 243 26.98 4.03 -7.38
CA ASN A 243 26.70 3.13 -8.49
C ASN A 243 26.20 1.78 -7.97
N THR A 244 25.00 1.39 -8.39
CA THR A 244 24.48 0.02 -8.15
C THR A 244 24.73 -0.85 -9.39
N ARG A 245 25.98 -0.93 -9.83
CA ARG A 245 26.39 -1.87 -10.89
C ARG A 245 26.50 -3.27 -10.29
N GLU A 246 25.40 -4.01 -10.27
CA GLU A 246 25.51 -5.47 -10.26
C GLU A 246 26.18 -5.89 -11.57
N GLN A 247 27.15 -6.80 -11.51
CA GLN A 247 27.89 -7.27 -12.68
C GLN A 247 26.92 -7.75 -13.77
N GLY A 248 26.91 -7.07 -14.93
CA GLY A 248 26.15 -7.46 -16.12
C GLY A 248 24.80 -6.76 -16.35
N GLY A 249 24.40 -5.77 -15.53
CA GLY A 249 23.13 -5.06 -15.70
C GLY A 249 23.17 -3.85 -16.66
N THR A 250 22.04 -3.60 -17.33
CA THR A 250 21.71 -2.40 -18.13
C THR A 250 21.91 -1.10 -17.33
N GLY A 251 22.14 0.03 -18.00
CA GLY A 251 22.36 1.36 -17.37
C GLY A 251 21.18 1.89 -16.52
N GLU A 252 20.11 1.11 -16.37
CA GLU A 252 18.86 1.46 -15.67
C GLU A 252 19.02 1.68 -14.16
N ARG A 253 20.12 1.19 -13.56
CA ARG A 253 20.39 1.30 -12.12
C ARG A 253 21.34 2.46 -11.75
N HIS A 254 21.76 3.27 -12.72
CA HIS A 254 22.62 4.43 -12.46
C HIS A 254 21.85 5.52 -11.70
N LEU A 255 22.49 6.23 -10.75
CA LEU A 255 21.83 7.25 -9.93
C LEU A 255 21.21 8.39 -10.74
N LEU A 256 21.78 8.68 -11.91
CA LEU A 256 21.22 9.63 -12.89
C LEU A 256 19.82 9.21 -13.38
N VAL A 257 19.56 7.91 -13.52
CA VAL A 257 18.25 7.39 -13.94
C VAL A 257 17.21 7.66 -12.85
N ALA A 258 17.59 7.49 -11.58
CA ALA A 258 16.76 7.85 -10.43
C ALA A 258 16.48 9.36 -10.42
N ALA A 259 17.52 10.19 -10.55
CA ALA A 259 17.36 11.64 -10.62
C ALA A 259 16.42 12.07 -11.77
N ALA A 260 16.54 11.45 -12.94
CA ALA A 260 15.66 11.70 -14.08
C ALA A 260 14.21 11.26 -13.83
N GLY A 261 14.01 10.14 -13.11
CA GLY A 261 12.70 9.61 -12.70
C GLY A 261 11.92 10.51 -11.73
N GLY A 262 12.55 11.57 -11.23
CA GLY A 262 11.87 12.64 -10.48
C GLY A 262 12.28 14.03 -10.94
N ALA A 263 12.81 14.20 -12.16
CA ALA A 263 13.35 15.46 -12.70
C ALA A 263 14.16 16.29 -11.69
N ALA A 264 15.02 15.62 -10.92
CA ALA A 264 15.77 16.15 -9.79
C ALA A 264 16.94 17.02 -10.23
N MET A 265 16.70 18.33 -10.36
CA MET A 265 17.63 19.27 -10.99
C MET A 265 18.96 19.37 -10.26
N HIS A 266 18.97 19.40 -8.93
CA HIS A 266 20.20 19.55 -8.14
C HIS A 266 21.04 18.28 -8.19
N VAL A 267 20.42 17.11 -8.01
CA VAL A 267 21.12 15.82 -8.08
C VAL A 267 21.60 15.52 -9.49
N GLY A 268 20.75 15.75 -10.51
CA GLY A 268 21.09 15.55 -11.91
C GLY A 268 22.22 16.46 -12.38
N GLY A 269 22.15 17.75 -12.04
CA GLY A 269 23.21 18.72 -12.33
C GLY A 269 24.53 18.31 -11.69
N TRP A 270 24.52 18.00 -10.39
CA TRP A 270 25.69 17.49 -9.67
C TRP A 270 26.32 16.26 -10.34
N LEU A 271 25.51 15.28 -10.76
CA LEU A 271 25.99 14.07 -11.42
C LEU A 271 26.61 14.32 -12.80
N LEU A 272 26.08 15.28 -13.56
CA LEU A 272 26.51 15.58 -14.93
C LEU A 272 27.70 16.56 -14.99
N GLU A 273 27.75 17.50 -14.04
CA GLU A 273 28.78 18.54 -13.97
C GLU A 273 30.01 18.07 -13.18
N GLU A 274 29.81 17.61 -11.94
CA GLU A 274 30.93 17.20 -11.07
C GLU A 274 31.40 15.77 -11.37
N ARG A 275 30.55 14.95 -12.01
CA ARG A 275 30.82 13.54 -12.37
C ARG A 275 31.48 12.72 -11.25
N PRO A 276 30.88 12.68 -10.04
CA PRO A 276 31.36 11.87 -8.91
C PRO A 276 31.36 10.37 -9.23
N VAL A 277 30.57 9.96 -10.23
CA VAL A 277 30.58 8.65 -10.85
C VAL A 277 30.63 8.79 -12.38
N PRO A 278 31.25 7.83 -13.11
CA PRO A 278 31.28 7.88 -14.57
C PRO A 278 29.88 7.75 -15.18
N VAL A 279 29.48 8.74 -15.98
CA VAL A 279 28.23 8.75 -16.74
C VAL A 279 28.52 8.44 -18.20
N GLY A 280 28.03 7.32 -18.71
CA GLY A 280 28.15 6.92 -20.11
C GLY A 280 26.91 7.23 -20.95
N LYS A 281 27.01 7.03 -22.27
CA LYS A 281 25.88 7.20 -23.20
C LYS A 281 24.67 6.33 -22.85
N ALA A 282 24.90 5.10 -22.39
CA ALA A 282 23.82 4.21 -21.97
C ALA A 282 23.07 4.74 -20.74
N ASP A 283 23.78 5.37 -19.81
CA ASP A 283 23.20 5.95 -18.59
C ASP A 283 22.36 7.19 -18.94
N LEU A 284 22.87 8.04 -19.85
CA LEU A 284 22.12 9.17 -20.42
C LEU A 284 20.84 8.71 -21.11
N GLN A 285 20.92 7.66 -21.92
CA GLN A 285 19.75 7.13 -22.63
C GLN A 285 18.71 6.52 -21.68
N ALA A 286 19.15 5.77 -20.68
CA ALA A 286 18.28 5.23 -19.64
C ALA A 286 17.62 6.35 -18.83
N ALA A 287 18.35 7.42 -18.53
CA ALA A 287 17.83 8.61 -17.86
C ALA A 287 16.76 9.32 -18.69
N THR A 288 16.96 9.48 -20.01
CA THR A 288 15.91 10.01 -20.92
C THR A 288 14.64 9.16 -20.85
N GLY A 289 14.79 7.83 -20.84
CA GLY A 289 13.68 6.89 -20.68
C GLY A 289 12.93 7.03 -19.35
N ALA A 290 13.65 7.23 -18.25
CA ALA A 290 13.05 7.46 -16.93
C ALA A 290 12.34 8.81 -16.84
N LEU A 291 12.95 9.86 -17.38
CA LEU A 291 12.36 11.20 -17.44
C LEU A 291 11.05 11.19 -18.24
N PHE A 292 11.01 10.49 -19.37
CA PHE A 292 9.79 10.39 -20.17
C PHE A 292 8.64 9.71 -19.39
N ARG A 293 8.92 8.59 -18.69
CA ARG A 293 7.94 7.94 -17.80
C ARG A 293 7.43 8.88 -16.72
N PHE A 294 8.31 9.69 -16.15
CA PHE A 294 7.94 10.70 -15.16
C PHE A 294 7.06 11.81 -15.75
N MET A 295 7.37 12.32 -16.95
CA MET A 295 6.54 13.28 -17.68
C MET A 295 5.15 12.73 -17.98
N GLU A 296 5.03 11.43 -18.31
CA GLU A 296 3.74 10.76 -18.48
C GLU A 296 2.90 10.80 -17.18
N GLU A 297 3.51 10.85 -16.00
CA GLU A 297 2.75 10.81 -14.73
C GLU A 297 2.38 12.19 -14.17
N THR A 298 3.27 13.18 -14.27
CA THR A 298 3.13 14.44 -13.49
C THR A 298 3.08 15.72 -14.32
N GLY A 299 3.61 15.71 -15.56
CA GLY A 299 3.59 16.88 -16.45
C GLY A 299 4.26 18.15 -15.88
N VAL A 300 5.22 18.03 -14.95
CA VAL A 300 5.81 19.20 -14.28
C VAL A 300 6.81 19.95 -15.18
N PRO A 301 6.85 21.31 -15.14
CA PRO A 301 7.71 22.12 -16.02
C PRO A 301 9.21 21.80 -15.95
N ARG A 302 9.73 21.49 -14.75
CA ARG A 302 11.15 21.17 -14.53
C ARG A 302 11.64 19.95 -15.33
N SER A 303 10.73 19.11 -15.80
CA SER A 303 11.07 17.98 -16.67
C SER A 303 11.68 18.45 -17.99
N LEU A 304 11.24 19.60 -18.53
CA LEU A 304 11.82 20.19 -19.74
C LEU A 304 13.28 20.61 -19.52
N ASP A 305 13.56 21.25 -18.39
CA ASP A 305 14.90 21.72 -18.06
C ASP A 305 15.84 20.53 -17.83
N PHE A 306 15.36 19.46 -17.18
CA PHE A 306 16.11 18.22 -17.05
C PHE A 306 16.37 17.56 -18.41
N ALA A 307 15.39 17.56 -19.33
CA ALA A 307 15.56 17.01 -20.68
C ALA A 307 16.65 17.77 -21.46
N ARG A 308 16.65 19.11 -21.38
CA ARG A 308 17.70 19.95 -22.00
C ARG A 308 19.07 19.66 -21.41
N MET A 309 19.15 19.46 -20.10
CA MET A 309 20.40 19.08 -19.42
C MET A 309 20.94 17.74 -19.92
N LEU A 310 20.08 16.74 -20.13
CA LEU A 310 20.46 15.45 -20.71
C LEU A 310 20.94 15.60 -22.17
N VAL A 311 20.21 16.33 -23.01
CA VAL A 311 20.57 16.56 -24.42
C VAL A 311 21.91 17.31 -24.53
N ALA A 312 22.12 18.34 -23.70
CA ALA A 312 23.39 19.06 -23.64
C ALA A 312 24.58 18.17 -23.26
N ASN A 313 24.32 17.06 -22.56
CA ASN A 313 25.31 16.05 -22.20
C ASN A 313 25.39 14.88 -23.21
N GLY A 314 24.70 14.96 -24.34
CA GLY A 314 24.77 13.99 -25.43
C GLY A 314 23.77 12.84 -25.36
N ALA A 315 22.67 13.00 -24.62
CA ALA A 315 21.52 12.10 -24.72
C ALA A 315 20.81 12.25 -26.07
N ASP A 316 20.34 11.15 -26.66
CA ASP A 316 19.56 11.18 -27.89
C ASP A 316 18.06 11.24 -27.56
N ILE A 317 17.46 12.40 -27.79
CA ILE A 317 16.04 12.67 -27.53
C ILE A 317 15.12 12.03 -28.59
N ASP A 318 15.67 11.63 -29.75
CA ASP A 318 14.94 11.01 -30.84
C ASP A 318 15.14 9.48 -30.89
N ALA A 319 15.76 8.91 -29.86
CA ALA A 319 15.98 7.48 -29.77
C ALA A 319 14.65 6.71 -29.60
N PRO A 320 14.59 5.44 -30.02
CA PRO A 320 13.41 4.60 -29.84
C PRO A 320 13.03 4.42 -28.37
N PHE A 321 11.72 4.33 -28.11
CA PHE A 321 11.19 4.11 -26.77
C PHE A 321 10.03 3.12 -26.79
N ARG A 322 10.10 2.07 -25.96
CA ARG A 322 9.20 0.91 -26.00
C ARG A 322 9.14 0.35 -27.43
N ASP A 323 7.94 0.29 -28.01
CA ASP A 323 7.69 -0.20 -29.37
C ASP A 323 7.57 0.93 -30.40
N GLU A 324 7.77 2.19 -30.02
CA GLU A 324 7.66 3.35 -30.91
C GLU A 324 9.04 3.85 -31.41
N PRO A 325 9.09 4.45 -32.62
CA PRO A 325 10.34 4.92 -33.22
C PRO A 325 11.06 6.03 -32.44
N SER A 326 10.34 6.80 -31.63
CA SER A 326 10.90 7.89 -30.82
C SER A 326 10.03 8.16 -29.59
N PHE A 327 10.58 8.89 -28.61
CA PHE A 327 9.80 9.45 -27.50
C PHE A 327 8.65 10.36 -27.98
N LEU A 328 8.88 11.11 -29.05
CA LEU A 328 7.87 12.01 -29.64
C LEU A 328 6.72 11.21 -30.27
N ASP A 329 7.01 10.11 -30.95
CA ASP A 329 5.99 9.21 -31.50
C ASP A 329 5.06 8.67 -30.42
N GLU A 330 5.62 8.20 -29.30
CA GLU A 330 4.83 7.68 -28.16
C GLU A 330 3.94 8.78 -27.54
N ALA A 331 4.48 9.99 -27.35
CA ALA A 331 3.71 11.12 -26.80
C ALA A 331 2.54 11.52 -27.72
N VAL A 332 2.76 11.53 -29.03
CA VAL A 332 1.71 11.82 -30.03
C VAL A 332 0.68 10.68 -30.07
N ARG A 333 1.12 9.42 -30.06
CA ARG A 333 0.24 8.24 -30.05
C ARG A 333 -0.70 8.21 -28.85
N THR A 334 -0.18 8.57 -27.68
CA THR A 334 -0.94 8.58 -26.41
C THR A 334 -1.76 9.86 -26.23
N GLY A 335 -1.67 10.82 -27.14
CA GLY A 335 -2.43 12.07 -27.09
C GLY A 335 -2.00 12.99 -25.94
N ARG A 336 -0.71 12.94 -25.57
CA ARG A 336 -0.14 13.71 -24.45
C ARG A 336 0.42 15.03 -24.96
N LYS A 337 -0.46 16.02 -25.12
CA LYS A 337 -0.13 17.35 -25.64
C LYS A 337 0.96 18.05 -24.80
N ASP A 338 0.87 17.93 -23.48
CA ASP A 338 1.83 18.43 -22.50
C ASP A 338 3.23 17.86 -22.74
N VAL A 339 3.36 16.54 -22.76
CA VAL A 339 4.64 15.84 -22.96
C VAL A 339 5.20 16.09 -24.37
N THR A 340 4.33 16.06 -25.38
CA THR A 340 4.69 16.38 -26.78
C THR A 340 5.31 17.77 -26.89
N THR A 341 4.70 18.77 -26.24
CA THR A 341 5.20 20.15 -26.25
C THR A 341 6.56 20.26 -25.55
N MET A 342 6.76 19.55 -24.44
CA MET A 342 8.05 19.51 -23.75
C MET A 342 9.15 18.87 -24.62
N LEU A 343 8.87 17.73 -25.27
CA LEU A 343 9.85 17.06 -26.13
C LEU A 343 10.28 17.92 -27.31
N LEU A 344 9.33 18.57 -28.01
CA LEU A 344 9.65 19.52 -29.08
C LEU A 344 10.49 20.69 -28.56
N SER A 345 10.17 21.20 -27.37
CA SER A 345 10.91 22.29 -26.72
C SER A 345 12.30 21.88 -26.21
N ALA A 346 12.52 20.58 -26.04
CA ALA A 346 13.81 19.97 -25.72
C ALA A 346 14.65 19.65 -26.97
N GLY A 347 14.08 19.81 -28.18
CA GLY A 347 14.78 19.64 -29.45
C GLY A 347 14.45 18.35 -30.21
N ALA A 348 13.37 17.63 -29.85
CA ALA A 348 12.94 16.46 -30.60
C ALA A 348 12.55 16.81 -32.05
N ASP A 349 12.97 15.98 -33.00
CA ASP A 349 12.81 16.21 -34.43
C ASP A 349 11.48 15.67 -34.95
N ALA A 350 10.49 16.57 -35.06
CA ALA A 350 9.17 16.26 -35.58
C ALA A 350 9.17 15.77 -37.04
N SER A 351 10.24 15.99 -37.81
CA SER A 351 10.32 15.52 -39.21
C SER A 351 10.48 14.01 -39.34
N ARG A 352 10.84 13.32 -38.25
CA ARG A 352 10.97 11.86 -38.19
C ARG A 352 9.64 11.13 -38.01
N LEU A 353 8.56 11.86 -37.70
CA LEU A 353 7.23 11.30 -37.54
C LEU A 353 6.68 10.81 -38.88
N SER A 354 5.90 9.72 -38.83
CA SER A 354 5.13 9.28 -40.00
C SER A 354 4.09 10.34 -40.42
N ALA A 355 3.56 10.23 -41.65
CA ALA A 355 2.52 11.14 -42.12
C ALA A 355 1.29 11.14 -41.20
N ASP A 356 0.88 9.95 -40.73
CA ASP A 356 -0.25 9.78 -39.81
C ASP A 356 0.04 10.41 -38.45
N ARG A 357 1.25 10.24 -37.90
CA ARG A 357 1.68 10.87 -36.65
C ARG A 357 1.79 12.39 -36.78
N THR A 358 2.25 12.89 -37.92
CA THR A 358 2.31 14.33 -38.19
C THR A 358 0.91 14.95 -38.25
N ALA A 359 -0.05 14.27 -38.88
CA ALA A 359 -1.45 14.69 -38.87
C ALA A 359 -2.01 14.69 -37.43
N ALA A 360 -1.77 13.63 -36.66
CA ALA A 360 -2.18 13.52 -35.26
C ALA A 360 -1.56 14.63 -34.39
N LEU A 361 -0.27 14.94 -34.57
CA LEU A 361 0.41 16.04 -33.88
C LEU A 361 -0.27 17.39 -34.17
N ASN A 362 -0.63 17.66 -35.43
CA ASN A 362 -1.31 18.90 -35.79
C ASN A 362 -2.69 19.03 -35.16
N THR A 363 -3.44 17.93 -35.06
CA THR A 363 -4.71 17.89 -34.31
C THR A 363 -4.48 18.10 -32.81
N LEU A 364 -3.52 17.39 -32.22
CA LEU A 364 -3.21 17.45 -30.79
C LEU A 364 -2.83 18.87 -30.33
N ARG A 365 -2.10 19.63 -31.17
CA ARG A 365 -1.74 21.03 -30.89
C ARG A 365 -2.95 21.96 -30.75
N GLN A 366 -4.08 21.62 -31.36
CA GLN A 366 -5.31 22.40 -31.34
C GLN A 366 -6.22 22.02 -30.16
N GLU A 367 -6.01 20.86 -29.52
CA GLU A 367 -6.78 20.47 -28.34
C GLU A 367 -6.50 21.42 -27.17
N PRO A 368 -7.48 21.70 -26.28
CA PRO A 368 -7.24 22.45 -25.06
C PRO A 368 -6.26 21.68 -24.15
N ASP A 369 -5.48 22.42 -23.37
CA ASP A 369 -4.60 21.79 -22.38
C ASP A 369 -5.44 21.05 -21.35
N ARG A 370 -5.13 19.78 -21.11
CA ARG A 370 -5.78 19.02 -20.06
C ARG A 370 -5.24 19.51 -18.71
N PRO A 371 -6.10 19.76 -17.72
CA PRO A 371 -5.61 20.07 -16.38
C PRO A 371 -4.78 18.89 -15.88
N ALA A 372 -3.65 19.18 -15.23
CA ALA A 372 -2.89 18.17 -14.51
C ALA A 372 -3.84 17.45 -13.55
N TYR A 373 -3.81 16.12 -13.58
CA TYR A 373 -4.69 15.27 -12.78
C TYR A 373 -4.53 15.61 -11.29
N ASP A 374 -5.57 16.19 -10.67
CA ASP A 374 -5.57 16.59 -9.26
C ASP A 374 -5.72 15.36 -8.35
N ARG A 375 -4.58 14.75 -7.97
CA ARG A 375 -4.54 13.73 -6.91
C ARG A 375 -4.60 14.44 -5.58
N ARG A 376 -5.33 13.84 -4.61
CA ARG A 376 -5.26 14.25 -3.20
C ARG A 376 -3.78 14.37 -2.76
N THR A 377 -3.40 15.57 -2.36
CA THR A 377 -2.05 15.97 -1.91
C THR A 377 -1.91 15.96 -0.39
N GLU A 378 -2.91 15.50 0.35
CA GLU A 378 -2.83 15.45 1.81
C GLU A 378 -1.73 14.47 2.26
N GLY A 379 -0.80 14.93 3.09
CA GLY A 379 0.35 14.15 3.57
C GLY A 379 1.45 13.87 2.53
N CYS A 380 1.43 14.55 1.38
CA CYS A 380 2.38 14.35 0.29
C CYS A 380 3.83 14.77 0.63
N VAL A 381 4.78 14.16 -0.08
CA VAL A 381 6.21 14.48 0.00
C VAL A 381 6.55 15.60 -0.98
N ARG A 382 7.22 16.66 -0.52
CA ARG A 382 7.73 17.71 -1.41
C ARG A 382 8.98 17.23 -2.13
N VAL A 383 9.22 17.75 -3.34
CA VAL A 383 10.43 17.50 -4.12
C VAL A 383 11.25 18.78 -4.16
N GLY A 384 12.55 18.66 -3.91
CA GLY A 384 13.42 19.82 -3.68
C GLY A 384 13.27 20.40 -2.27
N GLY A 385 14.39 20.90 -1.72
CA GLY A 385 14.47 21.58 -0.42
C GLY A 385 14.24 23.08 -0.54
#